data_AF-A0A5K3ELF3-F1
#
_entry.id   AF-A0A5K3ELF3-F1
#
_cell.length_a   1.000
_cell.length_b   1.000
_cell.length_c   1.000
_cell.angle_alpha   90.00
_cell.angle_beta   90.00
_cell.angle_gamma   90.00
#
_symmetry.space_group_name_H-M   'P 1'
#
loop_
_entity.id
_entity.type
_entity.pdbx_description
1 polymer ?
#
loop_
_entity_poly.entity_id
_entity_poly.type
_entity_poly.pdbx_seq_one_letter_code
_entity_poly.pdbx_strand_id
1 'polypeptide(L)'
;MYATTRGGLRDLLHPYYIVNIFLSLLGPESVYYFREATFAEVVERGDPRVTWIVAFYTVWSPACNALAPIFSELSHSYSGFSGLRFGKVDITRCPDLARRFGIDASTWSKQIPTIIVFRGGKEIDRRPGLSVKTKKVYKFNFTWDNIISAFSLNDLYAHCKSQDAQIKRSKEGLDKEKARIEESKKEK
;
A
#
# COMPACT_ATOMS: atom_id res chain seq x y z
N MET A 1 -40.92 41.34 5.93
CA MET A 1 -39.56 41.84 5.66
C MET A 1 -38.64 40.63 5.60
N TYR A 2 -38.31 40.14 4.41
CA TYR A 2 -37.35 39.06 4.23
C TYR A 2 -36.08 39.66 3.61
N ALA A 3 -34.98 39.66 4.36
CA ALA A 3 -33.68 40.06 3.84
C ALA A 3 -33.10 38.90 3.03
N THR A 4 -32.84 39.14 1.76
CA THR A 4 -32.15 38.21 0.86
C THR A 4 -30.65 38.43 0.99
N THR A 5 -29.92 37.44 1.49
CA THR A 5 -28.45 37.45 1.47
C THR A 5 -28.00 36.70 0.22
N ARG A 6 -27.53 37.45 -0.78
CA ARG A 6 -26.95 36.92 -2.03
C ARG A 6 -25.59 36.25 -1.72
N GLY A 7 -25.60 34.96 -1.39
CA GLY A 7 -24.42 34.11 -1.47
C GLY A 7 -24.17 33.72 -2.93
N GLY A 8 -23.23 34.41 -3.58
CA GLY A 8 -22.92 34.21 -4.99
C GLY A 8 -22.17 32.90 -5.24
N LEU A 9 -22.47 32.26 -6.37
CA LEU A 9 -21.85 31.03 -6.90
C LEU A 9 -20.33 31.14 -7.21
N ARG A 10 -19.64 32.15 -6.68
CA ARG A 10 -18.22 32.46 -6.91
C ARG A 10 -17.30 31.97 -5.79
N ASP A 11 -17.86 31.59 -4.64
CA ASP A 11 -17.09 31.12 -3.47
C ASP A 11 -16.65 29.65 -3.59
N LEU A 12 -17.08 28.94 -4.64
CA LEU A 12 -16.73 27.53 -4.91
C LEU A 12 -15.40 27.34 -5.68
N LEU A 13 -14.74 28.43 -6.07
CA LEU A 13 -13.46 28.43 -6.80
C LEU A 13 -12.29 28.90 -5.94
N HIS A 14 -12.39 28.75 -4.61
CA HIS A 14 -11.25 29.01 -3.73
C HIS A 14 -10.23 27.86 -3.87
N PRO A 15 -8.91 28.13 -3.98
CA PRO A 15 -7.89 27.11 -4.20
C PRO A 15 -7.89 26.02 -3.12
N TYR A 16 -8.30 26.36 -1.89
CA TYR A 16 -8.50 25.39 -0.81
C TYR A 16 -9.57 24.34 -1.10
N TYR A 17 -10.67 24.70 -1.76
CA TYR A 17 -11.73 23.76 -2.14
C TYR A 17 -11.35 22.92 -3.36
N ILE A 18 -10.58 23.48 -4.30
CA ILE A 18 -10.08 22.74 -5.47
C ILE A 18 -9.03 21.69 -5.05
N VAL A 19 -8.15 22.02 -4.10
CA VAL A 19 -7.20 21.03 -3.53
C VAL A 19 -7.94 19.92 -2.79
N ASN A 20 -9.00 20.25 -2.04
CA ASN A 20 -9.80 19.26 -1.30
C ASN A 20 -10.68 18.37 -2.21
N ILE A 21 -11.20 18.94 -3.30
CA ILE A 21 -11.93 18.20 -4.36
C ILE A 21 -10.97 17.33 -5.19
N PHE A 22 -9.74 17.79 -5.44
CA PHE A 22 -8.75 16.98 -6.13
C PHE A 22 -8.21 15.84 -5.23
N LEU A 23 -8.09 16.08 -3.92
CA LEU A 23 -7.78 15.02 -2.93
C LEU A 23 -8.90 13.99 -2.77
N SER A 24 -10.16 14.35 -3.06
CA SER A 24 -11.29 13.41 -3.02
C SER A 24 -11.49 12.64 -4.34
N LEU A 25 -10.91 13.12 -5.45
CA LEU A 25 -10.93 12.46 -6.77
C LEU A 25 -9.84 11.38 -6.93
N LEU A 26 -8.72 11.51 -6.22
CA LEU A 26 -7.86 10.36 -5.91
C LEU A 26 -8.57 9.57 -4.81
N GLY A 27 -8.98 8.34 -5.09
CA GLY A 27 -9.68 7.52 -4.09
C GLY A 27 -8.96 7.54 -2.73
N PRO A 28 -9.69 7.53 -1.60
CA PRO A 28 -9.16 7.82 -0.27
C PRO A 28 -8.10 6.83 0.24
N GLU A 29 -7.84 5.76 -0.52
CA GLU A 29 -6.85 4.73 -0.19
C GLU A 29 -6.01 4.36 -1.42
N SER A 30 -4.69 4.33 -1.27
CA SER A 30 -3.76 3.83 -2.29
C SER A 30 -3.51 2.33 -2.08
N VAL A 31 -4.59 1.55 -2.05
CA VAL A 31 -4.57 0.12 -1.72
C VAL A 31 -4.97 -0.74 -2.90
N TYR A 32 -4.18 -1.77 -3.17
CA TYR A 32 -4.53 -2.80 -4.15
C TYR A 32 -5.34 -3.94 -3.50
N TYR A 33 -6.52 -4.20 -4.01
CA TYR A 33 -7.35 -5.32 -3.55
C TYR A 33 -7.02 -6.60 -4.32
N PHE A 34 -6.40 -7.55 -3.62
CA PHE A 34 -5.98 -8.81 -4.22
C PHE A 34 -7.15 -9.77 -4.36
N ARG A 35 -7.13 -10.51 -5.48
CA ARG A 35 -7.86 -11.76 -5.67
C ARG A 35 -6.87 -12.90 -5.60
N GLU A 36 -7.38 -14.10 -5.37
CA GLU A 36 -6.55 -15.29 -5.27
C GLU A 36 -5.65 -15.51 -6.50
N ALA A 37 -6.21 -15.39 -7.71
CA ALA A 37 -5.49 -15.59 -8.96
C ALA A 37 -4.36 -14.55 -9.17
N THR A 38 -4.55 -13.31 -8.74
CA THR A 38 -3.63 -12.20 -9.04
C THR A 38 -2.52 -12.04 -8.01
N PHE A 39 -2.69 -12.58 -6.81
CA PHE A 39 -1.73 -12.41 -5.71
C PHE A 39 -0.33 -12.89 -6.09
N ALA A 40 -0.23 -14.11 -6.64
CA ALA A 40 1.04 -14.71 -6.99
C ALA A 40 1.76 -13.95 -8.11
N GLU A 41 1.03 -13.42 -9.08
CA GLU A 41 1.60 -12.67 -10.20
C GLU A 41 2.15 -11.31 -9.76
N VAL A 42 1.42 -10.62 -8.89
CA VAL A 42 1.73 -9.23 -8.51
C VAL A 42 2.72 -9.17 -7.34
N VAL A 43 2.62 -10.09 -6.38
CA VAL A 43 3.45 -10.08 -5.16
C VAL A 43 4.61 -11.04 -5.28
N GLU A 44 4.37 -12.30 -5.67
CA GLU A 44 5.39 -13.36 -5.63
C GLU A 44 6.30 -13.33 -6.86
N ARG A 45 5.73 -13.13 -8.05
CA ARG A 45 6.44 -13.04 -9.34
C ARG A 45 6.55 -11.62 -9.89
N GLY A 46 6.06 -10.64 -9.12
CA GLY A 46 6.09 -9.24 -9.49
C GLY A 46 7.51 -8.66 -9.51
N ASP A 47 7.60 -7.34 -9.67
CA ASP A 47 8.88 -6.65 -9.63
C ASP A 47 9.53 -6.83 -8.24
N PRO A 48 10.73 -7.45 -8.16
CA PRO A 48 11.36 -7.74 -6.87
C PRO A 48 11.80 -6.49 -6.11
N ARG A 49 11.85 -5.32 -6.77
CA ARG A 49 12.14 -4.01 -6.15
C ARG A 49 10.97 -3.48 -5.35
N VAL A 50 9.76 -3.99 -5.60
CA VAL A 50 8.55 -3.57 -4.91
C VAL A 50 8.41 -4.33 -3.60
N THR A 51 8.32 -3.57 -2.50
CA THR A 51 7.92 -4.07 -1.19
C THR A 51 6.41 -3.89 -1.03
N TRP A 52 5.72 -4.99 -0.70
CA TRP A 52 4.27 -5.01 -0.48
C TRP A 52 3.96 -5.12 1.01
N ILE A 53 3.13 -4.22 1.52
CA ILE A 53 2.51 -4.32 2.84
C ILE A 53 1.07 -4.81 2.62
N VAL A 54 0.79 -6.06 2.99
CA VAL A 54 -0.52 -6.68 2.72
C VAL A 54 -1.27 -6.97 4.01
N ALA A 55 -2.47 -6.41 4.13
CA ALA A 55 -3.41 -6.74 5.20
C ALA A 55 -4.36 -7.86 4.78
N PHE A 56 -4.30 -8.98 5.51
CA PHE A 56 -5.24 -10.08 5.44
C PHE A 56 -6.34 -9.84 6.48
N TYR A 57 -7.58 -9.73 6.03
CA TYR A 57 -8.68 -9.26 6.84
C TYR A 57 -10.00 -9.99 6.51
N THR A 58 -10.98 -9.81 7.37
CA THR A 58 -12.36 -10.27 7.18
C THR A 58 -13.31 -9.12 7.46
N VAL A 59 -14.40 -9.00 6.70
CA VAL A 59 -15.35 -7.88 6.82
C VAL A 59 -16.18 -7.87 8.12
N TRP A 60 -16.36 -9.02 8.76
CA TRP A 60 -17.19 -9.17 9.96
C TRP A 60 -16.41 -8.98 11.26
N SER A 61 -15.08 -8.92 11.22
CA SER A 61 -14.25 -8.84 12.42
C SER A 61 -14.16 -7.38 12.92
N PRO A 62 -14.55 -7.07 14.17
CA PRO A 62 -14.43 -5.73 14.72
C PRO A 62 -12.99 -5.19 14.70
N ALA A 63 -12.00 -6.06 14.93
CA ALA A 63 -10.58 -5.69 14.88
C ALA A 63 -10.13 -5.28 13.46
N CYS A 64 -10.69 -5.90 12.42
CA CYS A 64 -10.44 -5.50 11.03
C CYS A 64 -11.08 -4.14 10.71
N ASN A 65 -12.29 -3.91 11.20
CA ASN A 65 -12.98 -2.63 11.00
C ASN A 65 -12.23 -1.47 11.67
N ALA A 66 -11.61 -1.72 12.83
CA ALA A 66 -10.74 -0.74 13.49
C ALA A 66 -9.43 -0.49 12.72
N LEU A 67 -8.83 -1.53 12.11
CA LEU A 67 -7.62 -1.39 11.30
C LEU A 67 -7.87 -0.66 9.98
N ALA A 68 -9.03 -0.86 9.35
CA ALA A 68 -9.32 -0.36 8.00
C ALA A 68 -9.01 1.13 7.78
N PRO A 69 -9.48 2.09 8.60
CA PRO A 69 -9.16 3.50 8.41
C PRO A 69 -7.66 3.80 8.60
N ILE A 70 -7.01 3.16 9.58
CA ILE A 70 -5.57 3.34 9.84
C ILE A 70 -4.75 2.86 8.64
N PHE A 71 -5.09 1.69 8.10
CA PHE A 71 -4.39 1.12 6.96
C PHE A 71 -4.60 1.94 5.67
N SER A 72 -5.81 2.47 5.48
CA SER A 72 -6.13 3.40 4.40
C SER A 72 -5.24 4.65 4.45
N GLU A 73 -5.19 5.30 5.61
CA GLU A 73 -4.39 6.50 5.80
C GLU A 73 -2.89 6.22 5.63
N LEU A 74 -2.38 5.09 6.14
CA LEU A 74 -0.98 4.68 5.94
C LEU A 74 -0.69 4.50 4.46
N SER A 75 -1.57 3.81 3.73
CA SER A 75 -1.38 3.60 2.29
C SER A 75 -1.27 4.91 1.52
N HIS A 76 -2.01 5.93 1.95
CA HIS A 76 -2.01 7.25 1.34
C HIS A 76 -0.74 8.02 1.71
N SER A 77 -0.35 8.07 2.98
CA SER A 77 0.84 8.79 3.44
C SER A 77 2.16 8.23 2.88
N TYR A 78 2.20 6.92 2.63
CA TYR A 78 3.35 6.24 2.03
C TYR A 78 3.19 6.03 0.51
N SER A 79 2.17 6.64 -0.10
CA SER A 79 2.05 6.71 -1.55
C SER A 79 3.05 7.71 -2.14
N GLY A 80 3.40 7.56 -3.42
CA GLY A 80 4.24 8.51 -4.15
C GLY A 80 5.51 7.93 -4.77
N PHE A 81 5.93 6.73 -4.35
CA PHE A 81 7.04 5.99 -4.96
C PHE A 81 6.58 4.60 -5.40
N SER A 82 7.27 4.06 -6.42
CA SER A 82 6.90 2.76 -7.01
C SER A 82 7.30 1.58 -6.14
N GLY A 83 8.33 1.75 -5.28
CA GLY A 83 8.93 0.67 -4.50
C GLY A 83 8.18 0.24 -3.24
N LEU A 84 7.19 0.99 -2.75
CA LEU A 84 6.39 0.62 -1.58
C LEU A 84 4.90 0.65 -1.93
N ARG A 85 4.22 -0.48 -1.78
CA ARG A 85 2.81 -0.64 -2.14
C ARG A 85 2.03 -1.28 -1.02
N PHE A 86 0.76 -0.92 -0.92
CA PHE A 86 -0.17 -1.45 0.07
C PHE A 86 -1.23 -2.29 -0.61
N GLY A 87 -1.62 -3.39 0.03
CA GLY A 87 -2.69 -4.24 -0.49
C GLY A 87 -3.53 -4.87 0.61
N LYS A 88 -4.71 -5.34 0.21
CA LYS A 88 -5.69 -5.98 1.09
C LYS A 88 -6.16 -7.29 0.48
N VAL A 89 -6.28 -8.32 1.31
CA VAL A 89 -6.83 -9.63 0.95
C VAL A 89 -8.00 -9.94 1.88
N ASP A 90 -9.19 -10.07 1.32
CA ASP A 90 -10.34 -10.61 2.05
C ASP A 90 -10.25 -12.13 2.06
N ILE A 91 -9.87 -12.69 3.20
CA ILE A 91 -9.67 -14.14 3.35
C ILE A 91 -10.98 -14.90 3.53
N THR A 92 -12.12 -14.22 3.73
CA THR A 92 -13.43 -14.88 3.61
C THR A 92 -13.73 -15.26 2.16
N ARG A 93 -13.19 -14.49 1.21
CA ARG A 93 -13.35 -14.70 -0.23
C ARG A 93 -12.18 -15.45 -0.87
N CYS A 94 -11.01 -15.41 -0.24
CA CYS A 94 -9.78 -16.08 -0.69
C CYS A 94 -9.25 -17.03 0.41
N PRO A 95 -9.98 -18.10 0.77
CA PRO A 95 -9.61 -18.99 1.86
C PRO A 95 -8.29 -19.73 1.60
N ASP A 96 -7.95 -19.98 0.34
CA ASP A 96 -6.71 -20.63 -0.04
C ASP A 96 -5.48 -19.76 0.23
N LEU A 97 -5.59 -18.43 0.08
CA LEU A 97 -4.52 -17.52 0.51
C LEU A 97 -4.33 -17.56 2.04
N ALA A 98 -5.41 -17.58 2.81
CA ALA A 98 -5.32 -17.74 4.27
C ALA A 98 -4.60 -19.05 4.65
N ARG A 99 -5.00 -20.17 4.03
CA ARG A 99 -4.35 -21.48 4.25
C ARG A 99 -2.87 -21.46 3.88
N ARG A 100 -2.51 -20.90 2.72
CA ARG A 100 -1.12 -20.78 2.24
C ARG A 100 -0.25 -20.00 3.21
N PHE A 101 -0.76 -18.89 3.76
CA PHE A 101 -0.02 -18.04 4.70
C PHE A 101 -0.21 -18.45 6.17
N GLY A 102 -0.91 -19.56 6.44
CA GLY A 102 -1.14 -20.08 7.79
C GLY A 102 -1.93 -19.13 8.68
N ILE A 103 -2.93 -18.44 8.11
CA ILE A 103 -3.81 -17.50 8.79
C ILE A 103 -5.14 -18.21 9.07
N ASP A 104 -5.42 -18.46 10.35
CA ASP A 104 -6.68 -19.00 10.85
C ASP A 104 -7.75 -17.90 10.89
N ALA A 105 -8.83 -18.13 10.14
CA ALA A 105 -9.97 -17.23 10.03
C ALA A 105 -11.17 -17.57 10.92
N SER A 106 -11.02 -18.51 11.84
CA SER A 106 -12.04 -18.79 12.85
C SER A 106 -12.33 -17.57 13.74
N THR A 107 -13.57 -17.44 14.20
CA THR A 107 -14.03 -16.30 15.03
C THR A 107 -13.22 -16.12 16.32
N TRP A 108 -12.65 -17.21 16.86
CA TRP A 108 -11.86 -17.20 18.09
C TRP A 108 -10.36 -17.00 17.85
N SER A 109 -9.92 -17.02 16.59
CA SER A 109 -8.55 -16.76 16.21
C SER A 109 -8.13 -15.34 16.55
N LYS A 110 -6.90 -15.20 17.07
CA LYS A 110 -6.25 -13.90 17.30
C LYS A 110 -5.34 -13.49 16.14
N GLN A 111 -5.42 -14.20 15.01
CA GLN A 111 -4.57 -13.95 13.85
C GLN A 111 -5.18 -12.93 12.88
N ILE A 112 -6.39 -12.43 13.12
CA ILE A 112 -7.04 -11.47 12.21
C ILE A 112 -7.25 -10.13 12.95
N PRO A 113 -6.85 -9.00 12.37
CA PRO A 113 -6.13 -8.88 11.09
C PRO A 113 -4.68 -9.38 11.19
N THR A 114 -4.10 -9.79 10.05
CA THR A 114 -2.65 -9.99 9.90
C THR A 114 -2.13 -9.05 8.83
N ILE A 115 -1.05 -8.33 9.12
CA ILE A 115 -0.26 -7.59 8.13
C ILE A 115 1.01 -8.37 7.87
N ILE A 116 1.30 -8.66 6.59
CA ILE A 116 2.53 -9.31 6.15
C ILE A 116 3.28 -8.36 5.21
N VAL A 117 4.58 -8.27 5.40
CA VAL A 117 5.49 -7.56 4.50
C VAL A 117 6.12 -8.56 3.54
N PHE A 118 5.99 -8.30 2.25
CA PHE A 118 6.62 -9.08 1.19
C PHE A 118 7.68 -8.25 0.46
N ARG A 119 8.83 -8.86 0.18
CA ARG A 119 9.88 -8.28 -0.66
C ARG A 119 10.51 -9.37 -1.51
N GLY A 120 10.69 -9.10 -2.81
CA GLY A 120 11.21 -10.10 -3.74
C GLY A 120 10.37 -11.39 -3.75
N GLY A 121 9.06 -11.25 -3.60
CA GLY A 121 8.11 -12.35 -3.55
C GLY A 121 8.14 -13.22 -2.29
N LYS A 122 8.91 -12.85 -1.27
CA LYS A 122 9.01 -13.60 -0.01
C LYS A 122 8.47 -12.78 1.15
N GLU A 123 7.85 -13.47 2.09
CA GLU A 123 7.53 -12.91 3.39
C GLU A 123 8.80 -12.59 4.18
N ILE A 124 8.89 -11.36 4.70
CA ILE A 124 10.04 -10.90 5.50
C ILE A 124 9.68 -10.58 6.95
N ASP A 125 8.45 -10.13 7.22
CA ASP A 125 7.93 -9.93 8.57
C ASP A 125 6.40 -9.99 8.57
N ARG A 126 5.80 -10.29 9.73
CA ARG A 126 4.35 -10.29 9.91
C ARG A 126 3.93 -9.85 11.31
N ARG A 127 2.76 -9.23 11.41
CA ARG A 127 2.07 -8.96 12.69
C ARG A 127 0.60 -9.40 12.60
N PRO A 128 0.05 -10.04 13.65
CA PRO A 128 0.74 -10.50 14.84
C PRO A 128 1.82 -11.56 14.55
N GLY A 129 2.88 -11.56 15.35
CA GLY A 129 3.95 -12.53 15.22
C GLY A 129 3.49 -13.94 15.62
N LEU A 130 4.05 -14.97 14.99
CA LEU A 130 3.76 -16.37 15.29
C LEU A 130 5.00 -17.06 15.82
N SER A 131 4.88 -17.69 16.99
CA SER A 131 5.93 -18.56 17.51
C SER A 131 5.95 -19.85 16.70
N VAL A 132 7.03 -20.12 15.96
CA VAL A 132 7.17 -21.34 15.17
C VAL A 132 7.10 -22.59 16.06
N LYS A 133 7.71 -22.54 17.24
CA LYS A 133 7.80 -23.66 18.19
C LYS A 133 6.48 -23.99 18.87
N THR A 134 5.77 -22.96 19.35
CA THR A 134 4.58 -23.15 20.19
C THR A 134 3.26 -22.89 19.46
N LYS A 135 3.33 -22.42 18.21
CA LYS A 135 2.19 -21.90 17.43
C LYS A 135 1.42 -20.77 18.13
N LYS A 136 2.00 -20.19 19.19
CA LYS A 136 1.43 -19.09 19.93
C LYS A 136 1.46 -17.81 19.09
N VAL A 137 0.31 -17.14 19.01
CA VAL A 137 0.17 -15.82 18.42
C VAL A 137 0.54 -14.77 19.47
N TYR A 138 1.51 -13.90 19.16
CA TYR A 138 1.85 -12.77 20.00
C TYR A 138 0.88 -11.62 19.73
N LYS A 139 0.18 -11.17 20.77
CA LYS A 139 -0.76 -10.04 20.65
C LYS A 139 -0.03 -8.83 20.07
N PHE A 140 -0.63 -8.22 19.05
CA PHE A 140 -0.17 -6.98 18.46
C PHE A 140 -1.32 -5.96 18.47
N ASN A 141 -1.02 -4.71 18.82
CA ASN A 141 -2.00 -3.63 18.81
C ASN A 141 -1.82 -2.80 17.54
N PHE A 142 -2.80 -2.83 16.66
CA PHE A 142 -2.75 -2.17 15.35
C PHE A 142 -3.11 -0.67 15.48
N THR A 143 -2.17 0.12 15.97
CA THR A 143 -2.23 1.59 15.91
C THR A 143 -1.29 2.10 14.82
N TRP A 144 -1.49 3.35 14.40
CA TRP A 144 -0.64 4.05 13.45
C TRP A 144 0.86 3.90 13.79
N ASP A 145 1.24 4.33 14.99
CA ASP A 145 2.63 4.33 15.45
C ASP A 145 3.21 2.93 15.56
N ASN A 146 2.41 1.97 16.02
CA ASN A 146 2.87 0.59 16.16
C ASN A 146 3.13 -0.05 14.80
N ILE A 147 2.30 0.22 13.79
CA ILE A 147 2.50 -0.32 12.43
C ILE A 147 3.76 0.30 11.82
N ILE A 148 3.93 1.62 11.92
CA ILE A 148 5.12 2.32 11.41
C ILE A 148 6.39 1.79 12.05
N SER A 149 6.39 1.69 13.39
CA SER A 149 7.55 1.23 14.15
C SER A 149 7.84 -0.25 13.91
N ALA A 150 6.82 -1.12 13.94
CA ALA A 150 7.02 -2.56 13.82
C ALA A 150 7.55 -3.00 12.45
N PHE A 151 7.24 -2.25 11.39
CA PHE A 151 7.68 -2.55 10.02
C PHE A 151 8.71 -1.53 9.47
N SER A 152 9.21 -0.62 10.30
CA SER A 152 10.14 0.45 9.91
C SER A 152 9.72 1.20 8.64
N LEU A 153 8.43 1.56 8.54
CA LEU A 153 7.86 2.08 7.29
C LEU A 153 8.57 3.34 6.77
N ASN A 154 9.08 4.18 7.66
CA ASN A 154 9.85 5.38 7.29
C ASN A 154 11.15 5.03 6.56
N ASP A 155 11.88 4.02 7.03
CA ASP A 155 13.14 3.57 6.43
C ASP A 155 12.87 2.90 5.07
N LEU A 156 11.81 2.09 5.02
CA LEU A 156 11.35 1.47 3.77
C LEU A 156 11.02 2.52 2.72
N TYR A 157 10.29 3.56 3.10
CA TYR A 157 9.91 4.64 2.21
C TYR A 157 11.12 5.46 1.73
N ALA A 158 12.04 5.80 2.63
CA ALA A 158 13.28 6.51 2.29
C ALA A 158 14.15 5.71 1.31
N HIS A 159 14.26 4.39 1.51
CA HIS A 159 14.95 3.50 0.59
C HIS A 159 14.30 3.48 -0.79
N CYS A 160 12.97 3.31 -0.87
CA CYS A 160 12.23 3.30 -2.14
C CYS A 160 12.36 4.63 -2.89
N LYS A 161 12.29 5.76 -2.19
CA LYS A 161 12.52 7.10 -2.77
C LYS A 161 13.90 7.21 -3.42
N SER A 162 14.92 6.68 -2.75
CA SER A 162 16.29 6.71 -3.25
C SER A 162 16.45 5.84 -4.49
N GLN A 163 15.86 4.64 -4.49
CA GLN A 163 15.86 3.73 -5.65
C GLN A 163 15.15 4.34 -6.86
N ASP A 164 13.96 4.92 -6.68
CA ASP A 164 13.22 5.59 -7.75
C ASP A 164 14.02 6.74 -8.37
N ALA A 165 14.72 7.53 -7.55
CA ALA A 165 15.57 8.62 -8.02
C ALA A 165 16.80 8.15 -8.82
N GLN A 166 17.34 6.96 -8.50
CA GLN A 166 18.43 6.36 -9.30
C GLN A 166 17.90 5.83 -10.64
N ILE A 167 16.75 5.13 -10.63
CA ILE A 167 16.14 4.58 -11.84
C ILE A 167 15.81 5.69 -12.86
N LYS A 168 15.25 6.81 -12.39
CA LYS A 168 14.96 7.98 -13.24
C LYS A 168 16.23 8.53 -13.90
N ARG A 169 17.29 8.75 -13.11
CA ARG A 169 18.60 9.23 -13.61
C ARG A 169 19.22 8.28 -14.64
N SER A 170 19.19 6.97 -14.37
CA SER A 170 19.70 5.96 -15.32
C SER A 170 18.91 5.96 -16.63
N LYS A 171 17.58 6.05 -16.56
CA LYS A 171 16.72 6.08 -17.76
C LYS A 171 16.96 7.32 -18.61
N GLU A 172 17.06 8.50 -17.99
CA GLU A 172 17.38 9.75 -18.69
C GLU A 172 18.75 9.69 -19.39
N GLY A 173 19.76 9.07 -18.76
CA GLY A 173 21.07 8.85 -19.38
C GLY A 173 21.00 7.92 -20.59
N LEU A 174 20.27 6.81 -20.48
CA LEU A 174 20.04 5.86 -21.58
C LEU A 174 19.30 6.50 -22.76
N ASP A 175 18.30 7.33 -22.49
CA ASP A 175 17.49 7.98 -23.54
C ASP A 175 18.31 9.06 -24.28
N LYS A 176 19.15 9.82 -23.56
CA LYS A 176 20.09 10.79 -24.17
C LYS A 176 21.12 10.11 -25.08
N GLU A 177 21.68 8.99 -24.64
CA GLU A 177 22.67 8.25 -25.44
C GLU A 177 22.03 7.66 -26.70
N LYS A 178 20.81 7.11 -26.60
CA LYS A 178 20.06 6.63 -27.77
C LYS A 178 19.81 7.75 -28.79
N ALA A 179 19.39 8.93 -28.33
CA ALA A 179 19.16 10.07 -29.22
C ALA A 179 20.44 10.48 -29.97
N ARG A 180 21.57 10.52 -29.27
CA ARG A 180 22.88 10.82 -29.87
C ARG A 180 23.29 9.79 -30.94
N ILE A 181 23.06 8.51 -30.68
CA ILE A 181 23.33 7.43 -31.64
C ILE A 181 22.40 7.55 -32.86
N GLU A 182 21.12 7.86 -32.66
CA GLU A 182 20.14 8.05 -33.74
C GLU A 182 20.50 9.23 -34.66
N GLU A 183 20.95 10.35 -34.10
CA GLU A 183 21.44 11.51 -34.85
C GLU A 183 22.69 11.16 -35.68
N SER A 184 23.66 10.45 -35.10
CA SER A 184 24.89 10.05 -35.80
C SER A 184 24.67 9.06 -36.96
N LYS A 185 23.51 8.39 -36.99
CA LYS A 185 23.11 7.48 -38.09
C LYS A 185 22.38 8.20 -39.22
N LYS A 186 21.84 9.40 -39.00
CA LYS A 186 21.16 10.18 -40.05
C LYS A 186 22.11 11.00 -40.92
N GLU A 187 23.33 11.23 -40.44
CA GLU A 187 24.38 11.95 -41.15
C GLU A 187 25.29 11.04 -42.02
N LYS A 188 24.97 9.74 -42.11
CA LYS A 188 25.62 8.74 -42.96
C LYS A 188 24.64 8.15 -43.95
#